data_AF-A0A2S2Q5R7-F1
#
_entry.id   AF-A0A2S2Q5R7-F1
#
_cell.length_a   1.000
_cell.length_b   1.000
_cell.length_c   1.000
_cell.angle_alpha   90.00
_cell.angle_beta   90.00
_cell.angle_gamma   90.00
#
_symmetry.space_group_name_H-M   'P 1'
#
loop_
_entity.id
_entity.type
_entity.pdbx_description
1 polymer ?
#
loop_
_entity_poly.entity_id
_entity_poly.type
_entity_poly.pdbx_seq_one_letter_code
_entity_poly.pdbx_strand_id
1 'polypeptide(L)'
;MKKFPELPIIKRCHSYEIQTKFTYKCIKCGYSIGRHSKSLNIERKRCGYCYGEFELIVNKANNHKTINNLPDMYTDPLKQLYNLNDIQSTPKPVKKPSRFALYVKENYGRVKRENPLSKHGEVMKLLGSQYATAKILTTDEIFDKLLDN
;
A
#
# COMPACT_ATOMS: atom_id res chain seq x y z
N MET A 1 15.12 -8.64 40.10
CA MET A 1 15.93 -9.28 39.05
C MET A 1 15.66 -8.58 37.71
N LYS A 2 16.69 -8.00 37.08
CA LYS A 2 16.57 -7.51 35.69
C LYS A 2 16.71 -8.72 34.78
N LYS A 3 15.61 -9.12 34.14
CA LYS A 3 15.59 -10.19 33.13
C LYS A 3 16.31 -9.61 31.89
N PHE A 4 17.47 -10.16 31.51
CA PHE A 4 18.32 -9.76 30.37
C PHE A 4 19.05 -8.40 30.51
N PRO A 5 20.10 -8.30 31.36
CA PRO A 5 20.91 -7.10 31.52
C PRO A 5 21.72 -6.69 30.27
N GLU A 6 21.94 -7.61 29.33
CA GLU A 6 22.65 -7.39 28.06
C GLU A 6 21.81 -6.68 26.99
N LEU A 7 20.48 -6.67 27.14
CA LEU A 7 19.61 -5.98 26.20
C LEU A 7 19.57 -4.48 26.51
N PRO A 8 19.78 -3.60 25.51
CA PRO A 8 19.66 -2.18 25.72
C PRO A 8 18.24 -1.81 26.14
N ILE A 9 18.11 -0.75 26.93
CA ILE A 9 16.80 -0.25 27.38
C ILE A 9 15.98 0.15 26.14
N ILE A 10 14.89 -0.59 25.87
CA ILE A 10 13.99 -0.32 24.76
C ILE A 10 13.24 1.00 25.05
N LYS A 11 13.58 2.05 24.31
CA LYS A 11 12.84 3.32 24.36
C LYS A 11 11.49 3.13 23.69
N ARG A 12 10.40 3.60 24.33
CA ARG A 12 9.05 3.55 23.75
C ARG A 12 8.86 4.49 22.55
N CYS A 13 9.69 5.54 22.43
CA CYS A 13 9.66 6.45 21.30
C CYS A 13 10.65 5.99 20.23
N HIS A 14 10.18 5.89 18.99
CA HIS A 14 11.04 5.67 17.83
C HIS A 14 11.99 6.84 17.65
N SER A 15 13.25 6.55 17.30
CA SER A 15 14.28 7.56 17.03
C SER A 15 14.32 8.03 15.57
N TYR A 16 13.44 7.50 14.71
CA TYR A 16 13.38 7.89 13.31
C TYR A 16 12.40 9.04 13.08
N GLU A 17 12.70 9.86 12.07
CA GLU A 17 11.79 10.89 11.59
C GLU A 17 10.77 10.29 10.61
N ILE A 18 9.48 10.50 10.88
CA ILE A 18 8.40 9.96 10.06
C ILE A 18 8.23 10.85 8.82
N GLN A 19 8.69 10.35 7.68
CA GLN A 19 8.46 11.01 6.40
C GLN A 19 6.99 10.87 5.98
N THR A 20 6.33 12.00 5.72
CA THR A 20 4.93 12.05 5.29
C THR A 20 4.82 12.67 3.91
N LYS A 21 3.81 12.27 3.12
CA LYS A 21 3.60 12.77 1.75
C LYS A 21 2.94 14.15 1.71
N PHE A 22 2.20 14.50 2.76
CA PHE A 22 1.44 15.75 2.84
C PHE A 22 1.74 16.44 4.15
N THR A 23 2.19 17.69 4.08
CA THR A 23 2.36 18.56 5.24
C THR A 23 1.34 19.68 5.16
N TYR A 24 0.60 19.89 6.23
CA TYR A 24 -0.30 21.05 6.38
C TYR A 24 0.41 22.09 7.23
N LYS A 25 0.74 23.24 6.65
CA LYS A 25 1.48 24.32 7.31
C LYS A 25 0.55 25.50 7.54
N CYS A 26 0.55 26.07 8.74
CA CYS A 26 -0.26 27.24 9.03
C CYS A 26 0.39 28.48 8.43
N ILE A 27 -0.39 29.27 7.70
CA ILE A 27 0.09 30.49 7.03
C ILE A 27 0.50 31.57 8.03
N LYS A 28 -0.20 31.66 9.18
CA LYS A 28 0.05 32.71 10.19
C LYS A 28 1.22 32.42 11.11
N CYS A 29 1.26 31.23 11.73
CA CYS A 29 2.26 30.90 12.76
C CYS A 29 3.31 29.86 12.32
N GLY A 30 3.21 29.31 11.12
CA GLY A 30 4.15 28.32 10.61
C GLY A 30 4.02 26.91 11.21
N TYR A 31 3.12 26.68 12.17
CA TYR A 31 2.87 25.36 12.73
C TYR A 31 2.56 24.34 11.62
N SER A 32 3.22 23.19 11.64
CA SER A 32 3.11 22.19 10.57
C SER A 32 2.76 20.81 11.10
N ILE A 33 1.95 20.07 10.34
CA ILE A 33 1.48 18.73 10.67
C ILE A 33 1.65 17.80 9.46
N GLY A 34 2.42 16.72 9.63
CA GLY A 34 2.56 15.66 8.63
C GLY A 34 1.37 14.69 8.61
N ARG A 35 0.95 14.28 7.41
CA ARG A 35 -0.12 13.30 7.14
C ARG A 35 0.21 12.39 5.95
N HIS A 36 -0.15 11.11 6.04
CA HIS A 36 0.05 10.14 4.95
C HIS A 36 -0.99 10.26 3.82
N SER A 37 -2.14 10.89 4.09
CA SER A 37 -3.21 11.12 3.13
C SER A 37 -3.66 12.59 3.13
N LYS A 38 -4.33 13.04 2.06
CA LYS A 38 -4.96 14.37 1.97
C LYS A 38 -6.28 14.42 2.76
N SER A 39 -6.23 14.13 4.06
CA SER A 39 -7.43 13.97 4.89
C SER A 39 -7.86 15.23 5.65
N LEU A 40 -7.02 16.27 5.69
CA LEU A 40 -7.37 17.51 6.38
C LEU A 40 -8.05 18.47 5.39
N ASN A 41 -9.32 18.77 5.67
CA ASN A 41 -10.09 19.79 4.96
C ASN A 41 -9.67 21.19 5.45
N ILE A 42 -9.01 21.95 4.58
CA ILE A 42 -8.40 23.26 4.89
C ILE A 42 -9.45 24.32 5.27
N GLU A 43 -10.61 24.30 4.62
CA GLU A 43 -11.68 25.28 4.85
C GLU A 43 -12.30 25.17 6.24
N ARG A 44 -12.40 23.93 6.75
CA ARG A 44 -13.07 23.65 8.03
C ARG A 44 -12.10 23.60 9.21
N LYS A 45 -10.83 23.29 8.97
CA LYS A 45 -9.85 23.09 10.05
C LYS A 45 -8.93 24.30 10.15
N ARG A 46 -8.81 24.81 11.37
CA ARG A 46 -7.95 25.95 11.71
C ARG A 46 -6.82 25.51 12.63
N CYS A 47 -5.73 26.28 12.62
CA CYS A 47 -4.59 26.02 13.48
C CYS A 47 -4.96 26.11 14.97
N GLY A 48 -4.58 25.12 15.77
CA GLY A 48 -4.86 25.10 17.21
C GLY A 48 -4.09 26.16 18.03
N TYR A 49 -3.05 26.76 17.46
CA TYR A 49 -2.22 27.77 18.15
C TYR A 49 -2.67 29.21 17.86
N CYS A 50 -3.03 29.51 16.61
CA CYS A 50 -3.33 30.89 16.18
C CYS A 50 -4.66 31.03 15.43
N TYR A 51 -5.44 29.96 15.31
CA TYR A 51 -6.69 29.89 14.54
C TYR A 51 -6.56 30.31 13.06
N GLY A 52 -5.33 30.34 12.53
CA GLY A 52 -5.04 30.63 11.13
C GLY A 52 -5.41 29.49 10.18
N GLU A 53 -5.38 29.81 8.89
CA GLU A 53 -5.62 28.84 7.82
C GLU A 53 -4.38 27.97 7.57
N PHE A 54 -4.60 26.81 6.95
CA PHE A 54 -3.55 25.90 6.53
C PHE A 54 -3.33 25.97 5.03
N GLU A 55 -2.08 25.91 4.60
CA GLU A 55 -1.69 25.59 3.23
C GLU A 55 -1.26 24.11 3.15
N LEU A 56 -1.62 23.44 2.06
CA LEU A 56 -1.20 22.07 1.79
C LEU A 56 0.11 22.07 1.00
N ILE A 57 1.14 21.46 1.58
CA ILE A 57 2.42 21.19 0.94
C ILE A 57 2.46 19.70 0.61
N VAL A 58 2.59 19.36 -0.68
CA VAL A 58 2.82 17.98 -1.12
C VAL A 58 4.32 17.75 -1.10
N ASN A 59 4.79 16.99 -0.10
CA ASN A 59 6.16 16.58 -0.03
C ASN A 59 6.38 15.60 -1.18
N LYS A 60 7.10 16.03 -2.21
CA LYS A 60 7.67 15.08 -3.16
C LYS A 60 8.50 14.13 -2.31
N ALA A 61 8.30 12.82 -2.49
CA ALA A 61 9.25 11.87 -1.94
C ALA A 61 10.59 12.25 -2.57
N ASN A 62 11.42 12.96 -1.82
CA ASN A 62 12.82 13.02 -2.13
C ASN A 62 13.21 11.54 -2.08
N ASN A 63 13.46 10.95 -3.26
CA ASN A 63 14.27 9.74 -3.32
C ASN A 63 15.54 10.12 -2.61
N HIS A 64 15.60 9.85 -1.32
CA HIS A 64 16.72 10.21 -0.48
C HIS A 64 17.84 9.26 -0.87
N LYS A 65 18.52 9.56 -1.99
CA LYS A 65 19.96 9.42 -2.01
C LYS A 65 20.42 10.37 -0.93
N THR A 66 20.68 9.82 0.25
CA THR A 66 21.40 10.47 1.34
C THR A 66 22.61 11.19 0.73
N ILE A 67 22.56 12.52 0.57
CA ILE A 67 23.80 13.28 0.44
C ILE A 67 24.32 13.35 1.87
N ASN A 68 25.24 12.45 2.19
CA ASN A 68 25.92 12.36 3.48
C ASN A 68 26.70 13.67 3.70
N ASN A 69 26.17 14.58 4.50
CA ASN A 69 26.91 15.69 5.10
C ASN A 69 26.28 16.04 6.46
N LEU A 70 26.15 15.04 7.34
CA LEU A 70 26.04 15.26 8.79
C LEU A 70 27.24 14.54 9.43
N PRO A 71 27.99 15.17 10.36
CA PRO A 71 29.08 14.48 11.03
C PRO A 71 28.50 13.37 11.91
N ASP A 72 28.87 12.14 11.60
CA ASP A 72 28.56 10.93 12.39
C ASP A 72 29.09 11.10 13.82
N MET A 73 28.18 11.19 14.81
CA MET A 73 28.57 11.12 16.23
C MET A 73 27.83 10.01 17.00
N TYR A 74 27.36 8.98 16.30
CA TYR A 74 27.07 7.66 16.88
C TYR A 74 26.98 6.61 15.77
N THR A 75 28.11 6.04 15.38
CA THR A 75 28.11 4.85 14.52
C THR A 75 27.81 3.64 15.40
N ASP A 76 26.63 3.04 15.21
CA ASP A 76 26.31 1.70 15.69
C ASP A 76 27.43 0.71 15.26
N PRO A 77 28.18 0.10 16.20
CA PRO A 77 29.31 -0.78 15.87
C PRO A 77 28.93 -1.98 14.98
N LEU A 78 27.65 -2.33 14.87
CA LEU A 78 27.19 -3.42 14.02
C LEU A 78 26.94 -3.00 12.56
N LYS A 79 26.89 -1.69 12.26
CA LYS A 79 26.57 -1.18 10.92
C LYS A 79 27.69 -1.41 9.90
N GLN A 80 28.92 -1.64 10.35
CA GLN A 80 30.05 -2.01 9.49
C GLN A 80 29.92 -3.43 8.89
N LEU A 81 29.11 -4.31 9.51
CA LEU A 81 29.01 -5.72 9.11
C LEU A 81 27.93 -6.02 8.07
N TYR A 82 27.04 -5.07 7.78
CA TYR A 82 26.04 -5.21 6.72
C TYR A 82 26.04 -3.96 5.82
N ASN A 83 26.60 -4.11 4.63
CA ASN A 83 26.54 -3.06 3.62
C ASN A 83 25.12 -3.03 3.02
N LEU A 84 24.28 -2.05 3.41
CA LEU A 84 22.89 -1.92 2.93
C LEU A 84 22.77 -1.77 1.40
N ASN A 85 23.88 -1.53 0.71
CA ASN A 85 23.93 -1.37 -0.74
C ASN A 85 23.89 -2.70 -1.51
N ASP A 86 24.08 -3.85 -0.85
CA ASP A 86 24.00 -5.18 -1.49
C ASP A 86 22.59 -5.77 -1.52
N ILE A 87 21.59 -5.02 -1.04
CA ILE A 87 20.17 -5.36 -1.26
C ILE A 87 19.85 -5.00 -2.71
N GLN A 88 20.31 -5.85 -3.63
CA GLN A 88 19.80 -5.89 -4.99
C GLN A 88 18.27 -5.95 -4.88
N SER A 89 17.58 -4.96 -5.43
CA SER A 89 16.12 -4.99 -5.51
C SER A 89 15.74 -6.23 -6.30
N THR A 90 15.42 -7.32 -5.61
CA THR A 90 15.06 -8.55 -6.27
C THR A 90 13.84 -8.25 -7.14
N PRO A 91 13.85 -8.62 -8.44
CA PRO A 91 12.71 -8.37 -9.29
C PRO A 91 11.51 -9.05 -8.64
N LYS A 92 10.46 -8.28 -8.33
CA LYS A 92 9.24 -8.82 -7.71
C LYS A 92 8.79 -10.01 -8.56
N PRO A 93 8.64 -11.20 -7.99
CA PRO A 93 8.29 -12.38 -8.77
C PRO A 93 6.97 -12.12 -9.49
N VAL A 94 6.97 -12.31 -10.80
CA VAL A 94 5.76 -12.17 -11.63
C VAL A 94 4.77 -13.24 -11.18
N LYS A 95 3.74 -12.84 -10.45
CA LYS A 95 2.72 -13.76 -9.96
C LYS A 95 1.91 -14.26 -11.16
N LYS A 96 1.82 -15.59 -11.31
CA LYS A 96 0.94 -16.21 -12.32
C LYS A 96 -0.51 -15.76 -12.05
N PRO A 97 -1.30 -15.42 -13.08
CA PRO A 97 -2.68 -14.96 -12.89
C PRO A 97 -3.53 -16.07 -12.26
N SER A 98 -4.39 -15.68 -11.31
CA SER A 98 -5.38 -16.58 -10.69
C SER A 98 -6.32 -17.17 -11.75
N ARG A 99 -6.88 -18.36 -11.49
CA ARG A 99 -7.91 -18.98 -12.33
C ARG A 99 -9.08 -18.04 -12.62
N PHE A 100 -9.52 -17.26 -11.63
CA PHE A 100 -10.55 -16.25 -11.83
C PHE A 100 -10.09 -15.12 -12.76
N ALA A 101 -8.83 -14.70 -12.68
CA ALA A 101 -8.29 -13.66 -13.55
C ALA A 101 -8.22 -14.12 -15.02
N LEU A 102 -7.93 -15.41 -15.26
CA LEU A 102 -8.00 -16.01 -16.59
C LEU A 102 -9.45 -16.03 -17.11
N TYR A 103 -10.38 -16.48 -16.27
CA TYR A 103 -11.81 -16.52 -16.62
C TYR A 103 -12.38 -15.14 -16.96
N VAL A 104 -12.04 -14.11 -16.17
CA VAL A 104 -12.42 -12.73 -16.44
C VAL A 104 -11.84 -12.27 -17.78
N LYS A 105 -10.56 -12.56 -18.06
CA LYS A 105 -9.91 -12.17 -19.32
C LYS A 105 -10.63 -12.75 -20.55
N GLU A 106 -11.05 -14.00 -20.48
CA GLU A 106 -11.74 -14.70 -21.57
C GLU A 106 -13.18 -14.19 -21.78
N ASN A 107 -13.91 -13.90 -20.69
CA ASN A 107 -15.35 -13.63 -20.76
C ASN A 107 -15.71 -12.13 -20.75
N TYR A 108 -14.84 -11.24 -20.29
CA TYR A 108 -15.16 -9.82 -20.08
C TYR A 108 -15.64 -9.11 -21.35
N GLY A 109 -14.99 -9.35 -22.49
CA GLY A 109 -15.35 -8.71 -23.76
C GLY A 109 -16.73 -9.10 -24.27
N ARG A 110 -17.20 -10.32 -23.97
CA ARG A 110 -18.56 -10.77 -24.28
C ARG A 110 -19.57 -10.08 -23.36
N VAL A 111 -19.36 -10.19 -22.05
CA VAL A 111 -20.30 -9.66 -21.04
C VAL A 111 -20.45 -8.15 -21.13
N LYS A 112 -19.38 -7.41 -21.45
CA LYS A 112 -19.44 -5.95 -21.63
C LYS A 112 -20.19 -5.54 -22.90
N ARG A 113 -20.14 -6.35 -23.97
CA ARG A 113 -20.92 -6.08 -25.20
C ARG A 113 -22.41 -6.38 -25.01
N GLU A 114 -22.72 -7.45 -24.29
CA GLU A 114 -24.09 -7.82 -23.92
C GLU A 114 -24.72 -6.83 -22.94
N ASN A 115 -23.89 -6.19 -22.10
CA ASN A 115 -24.32 -5.21 -21.11
C ASN A 115 -23.61 -3.85 -21.33
N PRO A 116 -23.90 -3.15 -22.43
CA PRO A 116 -23.15 -1.95 -22.83
C PRO A 116 -23.35 -0.76 -21.87
N LEU A 117 -24.47 -0.71 -21.14
CA LEU A 117 -24.74 0.31 -20.12
C LEU A 117 -24.13 0.00 -18.75
N SER A 118 -23.65 -1.23 -18.51
CA SER A 118 -23.17 -1.62 -17.20
C SER A 118 -21.80 -1.03 -16.90
N LYS A 119 -21.66 -0.41 -15.71
CA LYS A 119 -20.37 0.06 -15.19
C LYS A 119 -19.44 -1.14 -14.96
N HIS A 120 -18.13 -0.89 -15.00
CA HIS A 120 -17.11 -1.93 -14.80
C HIS A 120 -17.35 -2.80 -13.55
N GLY A 121 -17.75 -2.19 -12.42
CA GLY A 121 -18.05 -2.91 -11.18
C GLY A 121 -19.18 -3.93 -11.32
N GLU A 122 -20.26 -3.59 -12.05
CA GLU A 122 -21.39 -4.47 -12.30
C GLU A 122 -21.00 -5.66 -13.18
N VAL A 123 -20.17 -5.41 -14.21
CA VAL A 123 -19.62 -6.47 -15.06
C VAL A 123 -18.74 -7.43 -14.26
N MET A 124 -17.92 -6.92 -13.33
CA MET A 124 -17.10 -7.76 -12.46
C MET A 124 -17.92 -8.59 -11.48
N LYS A 125 -19.01 -8.02 -10.95
CA LYS A 125 -19.96 -8.74 -10.08
C LYS A 125 -20.63 -9.88 -10.83
N LEU A 126 -21.09 -9.63 -12.06
CA LEU A 126 -21.71 -10.66 -12.91
C LEU A 126 -20.74 -11.80 -13.26
N LEU A 127 -19.51 -11.46 -13.66
CA LEU A 127 -18.47 -12.46 -13.94
C LEU A 127 -18.08 -13.26 -12.69
N GLY A 128 -18.09 -12.64 -11.51
CA GLY A 128 -17.89 -13.32 -10.22
C GLY A 128 -18.97 -14.37 -9.96
N SER A 129 -20.24 -14.02 -10.16
CA SER A 129 -21.36 -14.96 -10.04
C SER A 129 -21.27 -16.10 -11.06
N GLN A 130 -20.98 -15.81 -12.33
CA GLN A 130 -20.83 -16.82 -13.38
C GLN A 130 -19.66 -17.77 -13.12
N TYR A 131 -18.55 -17.27 -12.59
CA TYR A 131 -17.41 -18.11 -12.22
C TYR A 131 -17.72 -19.00 -11.01
N ALA A 132 -18.50 -18.50 -10.04
CA ALA A 132 -18.92 -19.28 -8.88
C ALA A 132 -19.86 -20.43 -9.27
N THR A 133 -20.79 -20.21 -10.21
CA THR A 133 -21.66 -21.28 -10.72
C THR A 133 -20.89 -22.27 -11.60
N ALA A 134 -19.97 -21.79 -12.45
CA ALA A 134 -19.10 -22.65 -13.26
C ALA A 134 -18.16 -23.53 -12.40
N LYS A 135 -17.81 -23.06 -11.20
CA LYS A 135 -17.04 -23.85 -10.21
C LYS A 135 -17.82 -25.02 -9.62
N ILE A 136 -19.16 -25.01 -9.70
CA ILE A 136 -20.02 -26.06 -9.14
C ILE A 136 -20.30 -27.16 -10.20
N LEU A 137 -20.08 -26.87 -11.48
CA LEU A 137 -20.24 -27.81 -12.59
C LEU A 137 -18.87 -28.19 -13.14
N THR A 138 -18.08 -28.94 -12.39
CA THR A 138 -16.83 -29.52 -12.93
C THR A 138 -17.16 -30.74 -13.77
N THR A 139 -16.43 -30.87 -14.87
CA THR A 139 -16.52 -31.88 -15.95
C THR A 139 -16.57 -33.33 -15.49
N ASP A 140 -16.18 -33.60 -14.24
CA ASP A 140 -16.11 -34.93 -13.66
C ASP A 140 -17.52 -35.51 -13.45
N GLU A 141 -18.53 -34.70 -13.10
CA GLU A 141 -19.92 -35.17 -12.96
C GLU A 141 -20.63 -35.41 -14.31
N ILE A 142 -20.15 -34.78 -15.38
CA ILE A 142 -20.69 -34.97 -16.74
C ILE A 142 -20.16 -36.28 -17.34
N PHE A 143 -18.92 -36.66 -17.03
CA PHE A 143 -18.31 -37.90 -17.49
C PHE A 143 -18.91 -39.13 -16.78
N ASP A 144 -19.16 -39.04 -15.47
CA ASP A 144 -19.80 -40.14 -14.71
C ASP A 144 -21.25 -40.40 -15.16
N LYS A 145 -22.02 -39.36 -15.50
CA LYS A 145 -23.40 -39.54 -16.02
C LYS A 145 -23.48 -40.10 -17.45
N LEU A 146 -22.37 -40.13 -18.19
CA LEU A 146 -22.29 -40.64 -19.56
C LEU A 146 -21.77 -42.09 -19.64
N LEU A 147 -21.28 -42.66 -18.53
CA LEU A 147 -20.75 -44.02 -18.45
C LEU A 147 -21.72 -45.03 -17.79
N ASP A 148 -22.82 -44.57 -17.19
CA ASP A 148 -23.81 -45.40 -16.51
C ASP A 148 -25.12 -45.63 -17.32
N ASN A 149 -25.08 -45.57 -18.66
CA ASN A 149 -26.17 -46.04 -19.55
C ASN A 149 -25.69 -47.14 -20.49
#